data_AF-A0A7K4JN77-F1
#
_entry.id   AF-A0A7K4JN77-F1
#
_cell.length_a   1.000
_cell.length_b   1.000
_cell.length_c   1.000
_cell.angle_alpha   90.00
_cell.angle_beta   90.00
_cell.angle_gamma   90.00
#
_symmetry.space_group_name_H-M   'P 1'
#
loop_
_entity.id
_entity.type
_entity.pdbx_description
1 polymer ?
#
loop_
_entity_poly.entity_id
_entity_poly.type
_entity_poly.pdbx_seq_one_letter_code
_entity_poly.pdbx_strand_id
1 'polypeptide(L)'
;ENMAYYCYLFTLDLLFTQGDELKDSLPQWPVLYFEVVSLDFWQRYRVEGYGSLVLPTSPGDHTLTIPTWRPVLGIVAEMRRFFIGGSPELEDLTYIRIPSSFKGERLSRFGFRTKTTGSVTFRFGCLLQSRAFLESSTLGQHMKSVLDQPGDCSQQSSIYNVL
;
A
#
# COMPACT_ATOMS: atom_id res chain seq x y z
N GLU A 1 25.17 -2.43 -12.12
CA GLU A 1 24.17 -2.28 -11.05
C GLU A 1 23.91 -3.66 -10.45
N ASN A 2 24.10 -3.84 -9.14
CA ASN A 2 23.85 -5.14 -8.49
C ASN A 2 22.34 -5.31 -8.24
N MET A 3 21.60 -5.79 -9.25
CA MET A 3 20.20 -6.18 -9.08
C MET A 3 20.12 -7.66 -8.72
N ALA A 4 19.56 -7.97 -7.56
CA ALA A 4 19.18 -9.33 -7.21
C ALA A 4 17.73 -9.54 -7.66
N TYR A 5 17.52 -10.44 -8.62
CA TYR A 5 16.18 -10.85 -9.03
C TYR A 5 15.73 -11.99 -8.12
N TYR A 6 14.85 -11.68 -7.18
CA TYR A 6 14.14 -12.66 -6.38
C TYR A 6 12.67 -12.66 -6.80
N CYS A 7 12.22 -13.76 -7.40
CA CYS A 7 10.82 -13.94 -7.80
C CYS A 7 10.22 -15.07 -6.98
N TYR A 8 9.58 -14.72 -5.87
CA TYR A 8 8.68 -15.62 -5.16
C TYR A 8 7.25 -15.14 -5.42
N LEU A 9 6.52 -15.91 -6.22
CA LEU A 9 5.11 -15.63 -6.47
C LEU A 9 4.30 -16.19 -5.30
N PHE A 10 3.50 -15.34 -4.68
CA PHE A 10 2.53 -15.74 -3.68
C PHE A 10 1.17 -15.12 -4.01
N THR A 11 0.11 -15.84 -3.65
CA THR A 11 -1.27 -15.38 -3.82
C THR A 11 -1.78 -14.92 -2.46
N LEU A 12 -2.47 -13.78 -2.44
CA LEU A 12 -3.10 -13.20 -1.25
C LEU A 12 -4.57 -12.97 -1.54
N ASP A 13 -5.43 -13.73 -0.88
CA ASP A 13 -6.88 -13.58 -0.98
C ASP A 13 -7.39 -12.83 0.25
N LEU A 14 -7.99 -11.66 0.03
CA LEU A 14 -8.56 -10.82 1.08
C LEU A 14 -10.07 -10.76 0.93
N LEU A 15 -10.78 -11.20 1.97
CA LEU A 15 -12.23 -11.19 2.02
C LEU A 15 -12.67 -10.22 3.12
N PHE A 16 -13.48 -9.23 2.75
CA PHE A 16 -14.10 -8.31 3.68
C PHE A 16 -15.62 -8.42 3.59
N THR A 17 -16.24 -8.74 4.72
CA THR A 17 -17.69 -8.79 4.87
C THR A 17 -18.09 -7.74 5.89
N GLN A 18 -18.84 -6.72 5.47
CA GLN A 18 -19.35 -5.71 6.39
C GLN A 18 -20.48 -6.32 7.23
N GLY A 19 -20.30 -6.34 8.56
CA GLY A 19 -21.35 -6.71 9.51
C GLY A 19 -22.25 -5.52 9.85
N ASP A 20 -23.48 -5.81 10.28
CA ASP A 20 -24.52 -4.81 10.59
C ASP A 20 -24.16 -3.79 11.70
N GLU A 21 -23.09 -4.04 12.47
CA GLU A 21 -22.67 -3.18 13.59
C GLU A 21 -21.61 -2.11 13.25
N LEU A 22 -21.08 -2.08 12.01
CA LEU A 22 -20.06 -1.12 11.55
C LEU A 22 -20.60 -0.28 10.38
N LYS A 23 -21.73 0.40 10.60
CA LYS A 23 -22.45 1.14 9.55
C LYS A 23 -21.71 2.37 9.01
N ASP A 24 -20.77 2.95 9.77
CA ASP A 24 -20.23 4.27 9.45
C ASP A 24 -18.72 4.33 9.15
N SER A 25 -18.01 3.20 9.15
CA SER A 25 -16.55 3.20 8.87
C SER A 25 -16.18 2.17 7.81
N LEU A 26 -15.65 2.65 6.68
CA LEU A 26 -14.99 1.81 5.68
C LEU A 26 -13.74 1.18 6.31
N PRO A 27 -13.45 -0.10 6.02
CA PRO A 27 -12.21 -0.71 6.48
C PRO A 27 -11.00 0.06 5.90
N GLN A 28 -9.95 0.19 6.70
CA GLN A 28 -8.69 0.71 6.19
C GLN A 28 -8.14 -0.23 5.12
N TRP A 29 -7.67 0.34 4.02
CA TRP A 29 -7.12 -0.45 2.93
C TRP A 29 -5.86 -1.21 3.38
N PRO A 30 -5.67 -2.48 2.98
CA PRO A 30 -4.54 -3.29 3.40
C PRO A 30 -3.20 -2.67 3.03
N VAL A 31 -2.26 -2.78 3.98
CA VAL A 31 -0.89 -2.31 3.86
C VAL A 31 0.06 -3.50 4.05
N LEU A 32 0.94 -3.71 3.09
CA LEU A 32 2.05 -4.65 3.16
C LEU A 32 3.22 -3.99 3.87
N TYR A 33 3.64 -4.57 4.99
CA TYR A 33 4.91 -4.24 5.65
C TYR A 33 5.91 -5.33 5.31
N PHE A 34 7.15 -4.95 5.03
CA PHE A 34 8.18 -5.91 4.68
C PHE A 34 9.54 -5.51 5.25
N GLU A 35 10.34 -6.54 5.51
CA GLU A 35 11.71 -6.46 5.94
C GLU A 35 12.59 -7.22 4.94
N VAL A 36 13.67 -6.56 4.52
CA VAL A 36 14.66 -7.12 3.61
C VAL A 36 15.84 -7.57 4.46
N VAL A 37 16.10 -8.87 4.44
CA VAL A 37 17.19 -9.49 5.19
C VAL A 37 18.20 -10.09 4.20
N SER A 38 19.49 -9.89 4.47
CA SER A 38 20.56 -10.58 3.78
C SER A 38 21.14 -11.68 4.67
N LEU A 39 21.56 -12.77 4.03
CA LEU A 39 22.27 -13.88 4.67
C LEU A 39 23.61 -14.02 3.97
N ASP A 40 24.70 -13.92 4.73
CA ASP A 40 26.05 -14.09 4.19
C ASP A 40 26.56 -15.53 4.29
N PHE A 41 27.73 -15.79 3.68
CA PHE A 41 28.37 -17.11 3.66
C PHE A 41 28.65 -17.67 5.07
N TRP A 42 28.84 -16.79 6.06
CA TRP A 42 29.03 -17.18 7.45
C TRP A 42 27.69 -17.36 8.21
N GLN A 43 26.58 -17.45 7.49
CA GLN A 43 25.24 -17.63 8.05
C GLN A 43 24.82 -16.50 8.99
N ARG A 44 25.34 -15.28 8.77
CA ARG A 44 24.98 -14.12 9.57
C ARG A 44 23.81 -13.40 8.92
N TYR A 45 22.71 -13.26 9.66
CA TYR A 45 21.54 -12.51 9.25
C TYR A 45 21.75 -11.01 9.46
N ARG A 46 21.32 -10.18 8.51
CA ARG A 46 21.40 -8.72 8.62
C ARG A 46 20.18 -8.08 8.00
N VAL A 47 19.57 -7.16 8.74
CA VAL A 47 18.44 -6.40 8.20
C VAL A 47 18.94 -5.31 7.25
N GLU A 48 18.76 -5.48 5.95
CA GLU A 48 19.13 -4.47 4.96
C GLU A 48 18.16 -3.29 4.94
N GLY A 49 16.86 -3.52 5.14
CA GLY A 49 15.94 -2.41 5.22
C GLY A 49 14.49 -2.79 5.41
N TYR A 50 13.73 -1.80 5.81
CA TYR A 50 12.32 -1.85 6.06
C TYR A 50 11.58 -1.04 4.99
N GLY A 51 10.37 -1.48 4.67
CA GLY A 51 9.48 -0.75 3.78
C GLY A 51 8.02 -1.06 4.06
N SER A 52 7.16 -0.18 3.57
CA SER A 52 5.72 -0.39 3.60
C SER A 52 5.12 0.03 2.28
N LEU A 53 4.03 -0.63 1.90
CA LEU A 53 3.33 -0.38 0.66
C LEU A 53 1.83 -0.57 0.87
N VAL A 54 1.03 0.38 0.40
CA VAL A 54 -0.42 0.22 0.33
C VAL A 54 -0.73 -0.64 -0.90
N LEU A 55 -1.54 -1.70 -0.75
CA LEU A 55 -1.85 -2.55 -1.90
C LEU A 55 -2.57 -1.75 -3.00
N PRO A 56 -2.40 -2.09 -4.29
CA PRO A 56 -3.11 -1.41 -5.37
C PRO A 56 -4.62 -1.44 -5.16
N THR A 57 -5.28 -0.28 -5.32
CA THR A 57 -6.74 -0.12 -5.13
C THR A 57 -7.54 -0.34 -6.41
N SER A 58 -6.87 -0.47 -7.56
CA SER A 58 -7.49 -0.69 -8.86
C SER A 58 -7.15 -2.07 -9.40
N PRO A 59 -8.09 -2.75 -10.09
CA PRO A 59 -7.80 -4.01 -10.75
C PRO A 59 -6.79 -3.80 -11.88
N GLY A 60 -5.91 -4.78 -12.12
CA GLY A 60 -4.90 -4.74 -13.18
C GLY A 60 -3.50 -5.16 -12.72
N ASP A 61 -2.52 -5.01 -13.62
CA ASP A 61 -1.09 -5.20 -13.32
C ASP A 61 -0.48 -3.89 -12.80
N HIS A 62 0.21 -3.96 -11.67
CA HIS A 62 0.86 -2.82 -11.03
C HIS A 62 2.31 -3.14 -10.72
N THR A 63 3.21 -2.24 -11.11
CA THR A 63 4.63 -2.32 -10.73
C THR A 63 4.98 -1.15 -9.81
N LEU A 64 5.39 -1.45 -8.57
CA LEU A 64 5.67 -0.45 -7.54
C LEU A 64 7.08 -0.64 -6.98
N THR A 65 7.91 0.39 -7.08
CA THR A 65 9.27 0.41 -6.52
C THR A 65 9.31 1.21 -5.23
N ILE A 66 9.65 0.54 -4.14
CA ILE A 66 9.60 1.09 -2.79
C ILE A 66 11.02 1.26 -2.26
N PRO A 67 11.45 2.48 -1.91
CA PRO A 67 12.74 2.69 -1.26
C PRO A 67 12.71 2.11 0.15
N THR A 68 13.80 1.48 0.55
CA THR A 68 13.95 0.88 1.87
C THR A 68 14.97 1.63 2.70
N TRP A 69 14.76 1.60 4.02
CA TRP A 69 15.64 2.24 4.99
C TRP A 69 15.82 1.37 6.22
N ARG A 70 16.92 1.55 6.94
CA ARG A 70 17.18 0.87 8.21
C ARG A 70 17.61 1.85 9.30
N PRO A 71 17.37 1.52 10.58
CA PRO A 71 17.91 2.31 11.70
C PRO A 71 19.44 2.28 11.76
N VAL A 72 20.02 3.35 12.31
CA VAL A 72 21.46 3.48 12.57
C VAL A 72 21.68 4.00 13.99
N LEU A 73 22.37 3.23 14.82
CA LEU A 73 22.63 3.55 16.23
C LEU A 73 24.06 4.07 16.50
N GLY A 74 24.89 4.23 15.46
CA GLY A 74 26.25 4.77 15.55
C GLY A 74 27.32 3.86 14.97
N ILE A 75 28.59 4.29 15.06
CA ILE A 75 29.74 3.63 14.40
C ILE A 75 29.95 2.21 14.96
N VAL A 76 29.83 2.02 16.28
CA VAL A 76 30.00 0.70 16.92
C VAL A 76 28.94 -0.29 16.43
N ALA A 77 27.70 0.16 16.25
CA ALA A 77 26.63 -0.68 15.73
C ALA A 77 26.90 -1.09 14.27
N GLU A 78 27.42 -0.17 13.44
CA GLU A 78 27.82 -0.49 12.06
C GLU A 78 29.00 -1.46 12.00
N MET A 79 29.98 -1.33 12.91
CA MET A 79 31.08 -2.29 13.02
C MET A 79 30.57 -3.68 13.45
N ARG A 80 29.70 -3.76 14.45
CA ARG A 80 29.06 -5.02 14.88
C ARG A 80 28.27 -5.67 13.75
N ARG A 81 27.50 -4.85 13.02
CA ARG A 81 26.81 -5.29 11.81
C ARG A 81 27.82 -5.88 10.85
N PHE A 82 28.87 -5.15 10.48
CA PHE A 82 29.87 -5.60 9.51
C PHE A 82 30.57 -6.90 9.90
N PHE A 83 31.11 -6.99 11.13
CA PHE A 83 31.98 -8.09 11.55
C PHE A 83 31.27 -9.28 12.19
N ILE A 84 30.13 -9.07 12.84
CA ILE A 84 29.45 -10.11 13.64
C ILE A 84 28.05 -10.39 13.08
N GLY A 85 27.49 -9.47 12.30
CA GLY A 85 26.13 -9.60 11.75
C GLY A 85 25.05 -8.97 12.63
N GLY A 86 25.38 -8.44 13.80
CA GLY A 86 24.37 -7.79 14.65
C GLY A 86 23.84 -6.49 14.02
N SER A 87 22.56 -6.48 13.60
CA SER A 87 21.87 -5.28 13.12
C SER A 87 20.96 -4.68 14.19
N PRO A 88 20.83 -3.35 14.27
CA PRO A 88 19.69 -2.73 14.93
C PRO A 88 18.40 -3.10 14.18
N GLU A 89 17.39 -3.54 14.91
CA GLU A 89 16.12 -4.00 14.37
C GLU A 89 14.96 -3.20 14.98
N LEU A 90 13.85 -3.13 14.25
CA LEU A 90 12.62 -2.55 14.78
C LEU A 90 11.90 -3.60 15.63
N GLU A 91 11.50 -3.22 16.84
CA GLU A 91 10.64 -4.08 17.67
C GLU A 91 9.24 -4.25 17.04
N ASP A 92 8.75 -3.21 16.37
CA ASP A 92 7.44 -3.18 15.70
C ASP A 92 7.61 -2.72 14.24
N LEU A 93 7.27 -3.60 13.29
CA LEU A 93 7.28 -3.30 11.85
C LEU A 93 6.32 -2.16 11.49
N THR A 94 5.24 -1.95 12.24
CA THR A 94 4.30 -0.85 11.97
C THR A 94 4.90 0.53 12.25
N TYR A 95 6.03 0.60 12.97
CA TYR A 95 6.81 1.83 13.17
C TYR A 95 7.25 2.48 11.84
N ILE A 96 7.30 1.70 10.76
CA ILE A 96 7.56 2.20 9.40
C ILE A 96 6.54 3.27 8.99
N ARG A 97 5.29 3.12 9.42
CA ARG A 97 4.21 4.11 9.28
C ARG A 97 3.86 4.67 10.65
N ILE A 98 2.73 4.26 11.20
CA ILE A 98 2.26 4.68 12.51
C ILE A 98 2.26 3.40 13.34
N PRO A 99 3.02 3.35 14.45
CA PRO A 99 3.03 2.20 15.32
C PRO A 99 1.63 1.89 15.82
N SER A 100 1.24 0.62 15.78
CA SER A 100 -0.04 0.15 16.31
C SER A 100 -0.22 0.50 17.81
N SER A 101 0.89 0.61 18.54
CA SER A 101 0.96 0.98 19.95
C SER A 101 0.79 2.48 20.22
N PHE A 102 0.84 3.34 19.20
CA PHE A 102 0.82 4.78 19.37
C PHE A 102 -0.61 5.31 19.59
N LYS A 103 -0.84 5.98 20.72
CA LYS A 103 -2.14 6.56 21.13
C LYS A 103 -2.13 8.08 21.31
N GLY A 104 -1.25 8.78 20.60
CA GLY A 104 -1.13 10.24 20.68
C GLY A 104 -1.61 10.95 19.42
N GLU A 105 -1.71 12.28 19.47
CA GLU A 105 -2.04 13.11 18.31
C GLU A 105 -0.81 13.31 17.39
N ARG A 106 0.39 13.36 17.97
CA ARG A 106 1.64 13.69 17.26
C ARG A 106 2.76 12.71 17.59
N LEU A 107 3.18 11.94 16.60
CA LEU A 107 4.32 11.02 16.71
C LEU A 107 5.62 11.77 16.37
N SER A 108 6.47 12.00 17.36
CA SER A 108 7.82 12.52 17.13
C SER A 108 8.80 11.39 16.82
N ARG A 109 9.53 11.50 15.72
CA ARG A 109 10.66 10.63 15.35
C ARG A 109 12.01 11.32 15.52
N PHE A 110 12.05 12.44 16.24
CA PHE A 110 13.27 13.20 16.45
C PHE A 110 14.34 12.35 17.17
N GLY A 111 15.58 12.42 16.70
CA GLY A 111 16.69 11.61 17.21
C GLY A 111 16.78 10.21 16.61
N PHE A 112 15.75 9.72 15.91
CA PHE A 112 15.79 8.44 15.21
C PHE A 112 16.56 8.58 13.89
N ARG A 113 17.77 8.01 13.84
CA ARG A 113 18.64 8.07 12.67
C ARG A 113 18.41 6.88 11.77
N THR A 114 18.24 7.14 10.47
CA THR A 114 18.04 6.11 9.46
C THR A 114 19.05 6.24 8.33
N LYS A 115 19.25 5.16 7.58
CA LYS A 115 20.04 5.12 6.36
C LYS A 115 19.25 4.40 5.28
N THR A 116 19.25 4.96 4.07
CA THR A 116 18.65 4.33 2.88
C THR A 116 19.56 3.23 2.36
N THR A 117 19.00 2.05 2.08
CA THR A 117 19.81 0.85 1.74
C THR A 117 19.52 0.28 0.35
N GLY A 118 18.44 0.72 -0.30
CA GLY A 118 18.10 0.32 -1.65
C GLY A 118 16.61 0.50 -1.94
N SER A 119 16.11 -0.26 -2.91
CA SER A 119 14.69 -0.30 -3.25
C SER A 119 14.25 -1.70 -3.62
N VAL A 120 13.00 -2.05 -3.29
CA VAL A 120 12.37 -3.31 -3.68
C VAL A 120 11.26 -3.01 -4.67
N THR A 121 11.26 -3.72 -5.79
CA THR A 121 10.22 -3.60 -6.82
C THR A 121 9.26 -4.77 -6.71
N PHE A 122 7.99 -4.45 -6.49
CA PHE A 122 6.90 -5.41 -6.44
C PHE A 122 6.10 -5.37 -7.74
N ARG A 123 5.67 -6.53 -8.20
CA ARG A 123 4.72 -6.69 -9.31
C ARG A 123 3.46 -7.35 -8.78
N PHE A 124 2.31 -6.73 -9.00
CA PHE A 124 1.02 -7.21 -8.51
C PHE A 124 0.08 -7.46 -9.67
N GLY A 125 -0.52 -8.66 -9.73
CA GLY A 125 -1.76 -8.87 -10.46
C GLY A 125 -2.93 -8.68 -9.48
N CYS A 126 -3.62 -7.54 -9.55
CA CYS A 126 -4.74 -7.24 -8.68
C CYS A 126 -6.07 -7.61 -9.34
N LEU A 127 -6.83 -8.49 -8.69
CA LEU A 127 -8.22 -8.76 -9.01
C LEU A 127 -9.08 -8.22 -7.87
N LEU A 128 -10.00 -7.31 -8.19
CA LEU A 128 -10.89 -6.71 -7.21
C LEU A 128 -12.34 -6.99 -7.57
N GLN A 129 -13.07 -7.55 -6.62
CA GLN A 129 -14.51 -7.76 -6.72
C GLN A 129 -15.20 -7.04 -5.57
N SER A 130 -16.12 -6.12 -5.89
CA SER A 130 -16.93 -5.42 -4.89
C SER A 130 -18.35 -5.21 -5.41
N ARG A 131 -19.35 -5.42 -4.55
CA ARG A 131 -20.76 -5.18 -4.89
C ARG A 131 -21.04 -3.70 -5.18
N ALA A 132 -20.37 -2.79 -4.47
CA ALA A 132 -20.47 -1.35 -4.72
C ALA A 132 -20.05 -0.97 -6.15
N PHE A 133 -19.15 -1.73 -6.77
CA PHE A 133 -18.73 -1.48 -8.15
C PHE A 133 -19.76 -2.00 -9.17
N LEU A 134 -20.47 -3.09 -8.86
CA LEU A 134 -21.49 -3.67 -9.75
C LEU A 134 -22.69 -2.73 -9.94
N GLU A 135 -23.12 -2.03 -8.89
CA GLU A 135 -24.27 -1.10 -8.94
C GLU A 135 -24.03 0.10 -9.88
N SER A 136 -22.78 0.53 -10.05
CA SER A 136 -22.44 1.62 -10.99
C SER A 136 -22.63 1.21 -12.47
N SER A 137 -22.44 -0.07 -12.78
CA SER A 137 -22.55 -0.59 -14.16
C SER A 137 -24.00 -0.81 -14.60
N THR A 138 -24.88 -1.20 -13.68
CA THR A 138 -26.32 -1.38 -13.95
C THR A 138 -27.03 -0.03 -14.10
N LEU A 139 -26.60 0.99 -13.37
CA LEU A 139 -27.12 2.36 -13.52
C LEU A 139 -26.74 2.97 -14.88
N GLY A 140 -25.52 2.69 -15.36
CA GLY A 140 -25.09 3.03 -16.72
C GLY A 140 -25.81 2.25 -17.81
N GLN A 141 -26.24 1.00 -17.56
CA GLN A 141 -27.09 0.24 -18.50
C GLN A 141 -28.53 0.76 -18.53
N HIS A 142 -29.09 1.21 -17.40
CA HIS A 142 -30.40 1.85 -17.39
C HIS A 142 -30.39 3.18 -18.16
N MET A 143 -29.32 3.98 -18.04
CA MET A 143 -29.16 5.21 -18.82
C MET A 143 -28.92 4.97 -20.32
N LYS A 144 -28.32 3.83 -20.69
CA LYS A 144 -28.17 3.42 -22.12
C LYS A 144 -29.48 2.88 -22.71
N SER A 145 -30.36 2.30 -21.89
CA SER A 145 -31.70 1.85 -22.33
C SER A 145 -32.63 3.04 -22.63
N VAL A 146 -32.45 4.18 -21.94
CA VAL A 146 -33.27 5.39 -22.13
C VAL A 146 -32.79 6.25 -23.32
N LEU A 147 -31.54 6.09 -23.78
CA LEU A 147 -31.00 6.87 -24.91
C LEU A 147 -31.26 6.26 -26.29
N ASP A 148 -31.93 5.10 -26.37
CA ASP A 148 -32.24 4.40 -27.63
C ASP A 148 -33.65 4.71 -28.18
N GLN A 149 -34.23 5.85 -27.79
CA GLN A 149 -35.45 6.37 -28.41
C GLN A 149 -35.06 7.38 -29.51
N PRO A 150 -35.12 7.01 -30.81
CA PRO A 150 -34.77 7.93 -31.88
C PRO A 150 -35.97 8.85 -32.14
N GLY A 151 -35.77 10.14 -31.87
CA GLY A 151 -36.54 11.22 -32.49
C GLY A 151 -37.96 11.40 -31.97
N ASP A 152 -38.15 12.41 -31.11
CA ASP A 152 -39.01 13.49 -31.55
C ASP A 152 -38.45 14.84 -31.11
N CYS A 153 -38.39 15.75 -32.06
CA CYS A 153 -37.87 17.10 -31.93
C CYS A 153 -39.06 18.03 -31.81
N SER A 154 -39.22 18.72 -30.68
CA SER A 154 -40.00 19.95 -30.66
C SER A 154 -39.50 20.95 -29.61
N GLN A 155 -38.70 21.89 -30.12
CA GLN A 155 -38.81 23.34 -29.97
C GLN A 155 -39.11 23.99 -28.61
N GLN A 156 -38.28 25.01 -28.33
CA GLN A 156 -38.59 26.28 -27.63
C GLN A 156 -38.77 26.16 -26.10
N SER A 157 -38.30 27.07 -25.24
CA SER A 157 -37.86 28.46 -25.38
C SER A 157 -37.22 28.92 -24.07
N SER A 158 -36.24 29.83 -24.19
CA SER A 158 -36.03 31.06 -23.42
C SER A 158 -36.06 31.09 -21.87
N ILE A 159 -34.93 31.57 -21.31
CA ILE A 159 -34.75 32.68 -20.33
C ILE A 159 -35.55 32.53 -19.00
N TYR A 160 -34.94 32.51 -17.82
CA TYR A 160 -34.55 33.71 -17.05
C TYR A 160 -33.50 33.40 -15.97
N ASN A 161 -32.58 34.36 -15.82
CA ASN A 161 -31.79 34.61 -14.61
C ASN A 161 -32.67 34.96 -13.40
N VAL A 162 -32.00 35.11 -12.25
CA VAL A 162 -32.38 35.78 -10.98
C VAL A 162 -32.73 34.75 -9.89
N LEU A 163 -32.03 34.64 -8.76
CA LEU A 163 -31.20 35.58 -7.97
C LEU A 163 -29.86 34.96 -7.56
#